data_AF-A0A7J9BEG2-F1
#
_entry.id   AF-A0A7J9BEG2-F1
#
_cell.length_a   1.000
_cell.length_b   1.000
_cell.length_c   1.000
_cell.angle_alpha   90.00
_cell.angle_beta   90.00
_cell.angle_gamma   90.00
#
_symmetry.space_group_name_H-M   'P 1'
#
loop_
_entity.id
_entity.type
_entity.pdbx_description
1 polymer ?
#
loop_
_entity_poly.entity_id
_entity_poly.type
_entity_poly.pdbx_seq_one_letter_code
_entity_poly.pdbx_strand_id
1 'polypeptide(L)' 'STASESRLFDHLINIWEFNPTAVLGTFSLYFLVDFKFQSPLYQQ' A
#
# COMPACT_ATOMS: atom_id res chain seq x y z
N SER A 1 1.44 -0.34 17.83
CA SER A 1 2.35 -0.91 16.83
C SER A 1 1.76 -0.66 15.47
N THR A 2 2.14 0.44 14.84
CA THR A 2 1.84 0.70 13.43
C THR A 2 2.78 -0.13 12.55
N ALA A 3 2.44 -0.37 11.27
CA ALA A 3 3.32 -1.11 10.37
C ALA A 3 4.74 -0.49 10.30
N SER A 4 4.83 0.84 10.35
CA SER A 4 6.08 1.61 10.44
C SER A 4 6.90 1.34 11.71
N GLU A 5 6.28 0.92 12.82
CA GLU A 5 6.97 0.63 14.09
C GLU A 5 7.47 -0.82 14.17
N SER A 6 7.02 -1.70 13.28
CA SER A 6 7.23 -3.15 13.41
C SER A 6 8.63 -3.65 12.99
N ARG A 7 9.47 -2.79 12.36
CA ARG A 7 10.74 -3.16 11.69
C ARG A 7 10.64 -4.35 10.72
N LEU A 8 9.43 -4.79 10.40
CA LEU A 8 9.16 -5.92 9.51
C LEU A 8 9.52 -5.58 8.06
N PHE A 9 9.30 -4.32 7.68
CA PHE A 9 9.52 -3.83 6.33
C PHE A 9 10.76 -2.95 6.27
N ASP A 10 11.61 -3.21 5.28
CA ASP A 10 12.69 -2.30 4.87
C ASP A 10 12.09 -1.01 4.30
N HIS A 11 11.04 -1.16 3.49
CA HIS A 11 10.16 -0.06 3.11
C HIS A 11 8.72 -0.56 2.91
N LEU A 12 7.77 0.33 3.17
CA LEU A 12 6.35 0.13 2.92
C LEU A 12 5.78 1.45 2.44
N ILE A 13 5.33 1.48 1.19
CA ILE A 13 4.64 2.59 0.54
C ILE A 13 3.17 2.18 0.38
N ASN A 14 2.27 3.00 0.89
CA ASN A 14 0.83 2.76 0.82
C ASN A 14 0.13 4.06 0.40
N ILE A 15 -0.17 4.17 -0.89
CA ILE A 15 -0.81 5.35 -1.49
C ILE A 15 -2.26 5.03 -1.81
N TRP A 16 -3.15 5.95 -1.44
CA TRP A 16 -4.59 5.87 -1.68
C TRP A 16 -4.99 7.08 -2.51
N GLU A 17 -5.52 6.83 -3.70
CA GLU A 17 -5.98 7.88 -4.60
C GLU A 17 -7.49 7.74 -4.85
N PHE A 18 -8.20 8.83 -4.57
CA PHE A 18 -9.62 8.96 -4.86
C PHE A 18 -9.77 9.68 -6.19
N ASN A 19 -10.20 8.97 -7.22
CA ASN A 19 -10.43 9.55 -8.53
C ASN A 19 -11.95 9.79 -8.73
N PRO A 20 -12.39 11.05 -8.87
CA PRO A 20 -13.78 11.32 -9.19
C PRO A 20 -14.05 10.89 -10.63
N THR A 21 -14.92 9.91 -10.80
CA THR A 21 -15.35 9.48 -12.13
C THR A 21 -16.40 10.45 -12.67
N ALA A 22 -16.57 10.49 -13.99
CA ALA A 22 -17.53 11.38 -14.65
C ALA A 22 -19.01 11.08 -14.28
N VAL A 23 -19.28 9.94 -13.64
CA VAL A 23 -20.62 9.51 -13.24
C VAL A 23 -20.92 9.97 -11.81
N LEU A 24 -21.94 10.81 -11.66
CA LEU A 24 -22.41 11.30 -10.36
C LEU A 24 -22.75 10.14 -9.42
N GLY A 25 -22.18 10.18 -8.22
CA GLY A 25 -22.44 9.18 -7.16
C GLY A 25 -21.50 7.98 -7.16
N THR A 26 -20.53 7.92 -8.07
CA THR A 26 -19.46 6.91 -8.03
C THR A 26 -18.10 7.58 -7.86
N PHE A 27 -17.17 6.91 -7.18
CA PHE A 27 -15.77 7.29 -7.14
C PHE A 27 -14.92 6.03 -7.30
N SER A 28 -13.76 6.16 -7.91
CA SER A 28 -12.79 5.08 -8.00
C SER A 28 -11.74 5.25 -6.91
N LEU A 29 -11.48 4.18 -6.17
CA LEU A 29 -10.40 4.13 -5.20
C LEU A 29 -9.26 3.29 -5.79
N TYR A 30 -8.10 3.91 -5.98
CA TYR A 30 -6.87 3.25 -6.38
C TYR A 30 -5.96 3.13 -5.17
N PHE A 31 -5.44 1.93 -4.93
CA PHE A 31 -4.41 1.70 -3.93
C PHE A 31 -3.14 1.18 -4.60
N LEU A 32 -2.04 1.86 -4.33
CA LEU A 32 -0.70 1.42 -4.70
C LEU A 32 0.01 0.99 -3.42
N VAL A 33 0.38 -0.28 -3.38
CA VAL A 33 1.12 -0.86 -2.27
C VAL A 33 2.44 -1.39 -2.83
N ASP A 34 3.53 -0.78 -2.41
CA ASP A 34 4.88 -1.23 -2.71
C ASP A 34 5.62 -1.48 -1.41
N PHE A 35 6.30 -2.62 -1.30
CA PHE A 35 6.91 -3.02 -0.05
C PHE A 35 8.08 -3.96 -0.27
N LYS A 36 9.03 -3.89 0.66
CA LYS A 36 10.10 -4.85 0.81
C LYS A 36 10.20 -5.25 2.27
N PHE A 37 10.26 -6.54 2.51
CA PHE A 37 10.51 -7.12 3.80
C PHE A 37 11.56 -8.21 3.64
N GLN A 38 12.36 -8.42 4.68
CA GLN A 38 13.32 -9.51 4.69
C GLN A 38 12.68 -10.73 5.32
N SER A 39 12.34 -11.70 4.48
CA SER A 39 11.91 -13.01 4.94
C SER A 39 12.92 -14.07 4.53
N PRO A 40 13.44 -14.88 5.47
CA PRO A 40 14.21 -16.07 5.13
C PRO A 40 13.45 -17.05 4.24
N LEU A 41 12.12 -17.01 4.25
CA LEU A 41 11.24 -17.89 3.50
C LEU A 41 10.82 -17.31 2.13
N TYR A 42 11.08 -16.03 1.90
CA TYR A 42 10.70 -15.32 0.68
C TYR A 42 11.95 -14.63 0.13
N GLN A 43 12.86 -15.44 -0.41
CA GLN A 43 14.07 -14.99 -1.09
C GLN A 43 13.79 -15.01 -2.60
N GLN A 44 13.27 -13.90 -3.10
CA GLN A 44 13.09 -13.67 -4.54
C GLN A 44 14.12 -12.65 -5.03
#